data_AF-A0A7V0JS19-F1
#
_entry.id   AF-A0A7V0JS19-F1
#
_cell.length_a   1.000
_cell.length_b   1.000
_cell.length_c   1.000
_cell.angle_alpha   90.00
_cell.angle_beta   90.00
_cell.angle_gamma   90.00
#
_symmetry.space_group_name_H-M   'P 1'
#
loop_
_entity.id
_entity.type
_entity.pdbx_description
1 polymer ?
#
loop_
_entity_poly.entity_id
_entity_poly.type
_entity_poly.pdbx_seq_one_letter_code
_entity_poly.pdbx_strand_id
1 'polypeptide(L)'
;DLYRQLGDLDKAFPYYFRALELVEKLEDIGKVGLYLTGIGDIYQKKGDMEKALDAYKTAHGIYQETAYRERAEILEKGISAIEEAMLAGAPK
;
A
#
# COMPACT_ATOMS: atom_id res chain seq x y z
N ASP A 1 20.72 -1.62 -8.55
CA ASP A 1 19.49 -1.78 -7.75
C ASP A 1 19.05 -0.57 -6.93
N LEU A 2 19.92 0.42 -6.66
CA LEU A 2 19.51 1.68 -6.00
C LEU A 2 18.58 2.57 -6.85
N TYR A 3 18.75 2.58 -8.18
CA TYR A 3 17.94 3.39 -9.10
C TYR A 3 16.49 2.92 -9.24
N ARG A 4 16.21 1.61 -9.11
CA ARG A 4 14.83 1.09 -9.08
C ARG A 4 14.16 1.47 -7.76
N GLN A 5 14.86 1.30 -6.64
CA GLN A 5 14.37 1.71 -5.33
C GLN A 5 14.10 3.21 -5.22
N LEU A 6 14.92 4.07 -5.85
CA LEU A 6 14.68 5.51 -5.91
C LEU A 6 13.47 5.86 -6.80
N GLY A 7 13.31 5.19 -7.94
CA GLY A 7 12.14 5.37 -8.80
C GLY A 7 10.81 4.91 -8.17
N ASP A 8 10.86 3.91 -7.30
CA ASP A 8 9.71 3.44 -6.53
C ASP A 8 9.40 4.34 -5.34
N LEU A 9 10.42 4.91 -4.69
CA LEU A 9 10.25 5.93 -3.65
C LEU A 9 9.58 7.21 -4.20
N ASP A 10 9.95 7.64 -5.40
CA ASP A 10 9.34 8.80 -6.07
C ASP A 10 7.85 8.58 -6.41
N LYS A 11 7.43 7.34 -6.66
CA LYS A 11 6.01 6.99 -6.87
C LYS A 11 5.23 6.91 -5.56
N ALA A 12 5.86 6.49 -4.47
CA ALA A 12 5.24 6.38 -3.16
C ALA A 12 5.05 7.75 -2.47
N PHE A 13 5.95 8.70 -2.72
CA PHE A 13 5.93 10.03 -2.10
C PHE A 13 4.60 10.80 -2.22
N PRO A 14 3.95 10.86 -3.41
CA PRO A 14 2.64 11.50 -3.57
C PRO A 14 1.53 10.83 -2.74
N TYR A 15 1.58 9.50 -2.57
CA TYR A 15 0.58 8.77 -1.78
C TYR A 15 0.82 8.93 -0.29
N TYR A 16 2.09 8.98 0.15
CA TYR A 16 2.45 9.33 1.53
C TYR A 16 1.98 10.73 1.88
N PHE A 17 2.23 11.73 1.02
CA PHE A 17 1.76 13.09 1.24
C PHE A 17 0.22 13.18 1.28
N ARG A 18 -0.46 12.41 0.43
CA ARG A 18 -1.94 12.39 0.40
C ARG A 18 -2.53 11.65 1.60
N ALA A 19 -1.88 10.59 2.08
CA ALA A 19 -2.23 9.92 3.32
C ALA A 19 -1.98 10.85 4.52
N LEU A 20 -0.89 11.62 4.53
CA LEU A 20 -0.58 12.61 5.56
C LEU A 20 -1.65 13.72 5.59
N GLU A 21 -2.01 14.29 4.44
CA GLU A 21 -3.10 15.27 4.35
C GLU A 21 -4.45 14.69 4.81
N LEU A 22 -4.71 13.41 4.54
CA LEU A 22 -5.92 12.72 5.00
C LEU A 22 -5.89 12.48 6.50
N VAL A 23 -4.73 12.12 7.07
CA VAL A 23 -4.51 11.96 8.51
C VAL A 23 -4.66 13.28 9.26
N GLU A 24 -4.21 14.39 8.68
CA GLU A 24 -4.41 15.73 9.25
C GLU A 24 -5.89 16.19 9.21
N LYS A 25 -6.67 15.71 8.23
CA LYS A 25 -8.07 16.08 8.05
C LYS A 25 -9.08 15.13 8.69
N LEU A 26 -8.69 13.89 8.98
CA LEU A 26 -9.57 12.86 9.54
C LEU A 26 -9.13 12.51 10.96
N GLU A 27 -9.99 12.77 11.93
CA GLU A 27 -9.81 12.37 13.34
C GLU A 27 -9.73 10.83 13.55
N ASP A 28 -9.94 10.05 12.49
CA ASP A 28 -9.96 8.59 12.51
C ASP A 28 -9.01 8.02 11.44
N ILE A 29 -7.73 7.96 11.81
CA ILE A 29 -6.63 7.45 11.00
C ILE A 29 -6.87 5.99 10.55
N GLY A 30 -7.63 5.21 11.33
CA GLY A 30 -7.99 3.83 10.95
C GLY A 30 -8.88 3.76 9.70
N LYS A 31 -9.76 4.75 9.50
CA LYS A 31 -10.58 4.83 8.27
C LYS A 31 -9.73 5.14 7.03
N VAL A 32 -8.64 5.88 7.18
CA VAL A 32 -7.69 6.11 6.08
C VAL A 32 -7.10 4.78 5.60
N GLY A 33 -6.68 3.92 6.54
CA GLY A 33 -6.23 2.56 6.23
C GLY A 33 -7.28 1.75 5.46
N LEU A 34 -8.55 1.83 5.86
CA LEU A 34 -9.65 1.11 5.18
C LEU A 34 -9.85 1.58 3.74
N TYR A 35 -9.82 2.89 3.50
CA TYR A 35 -9.95 3.43 2.16
C TYR A 35 -8.77 3.05 1.27
N LEU A 36 -7.56 3.05 1.81
CA LEU A 36 -6.36 2.62 1.10
C LEU A 36 -6.40 1.12 0.75
N THR A 37 -6.92 0.27 1.64
CA THR A 37 -7.19 -1.14 1.31
C THR A 37 -8.14 -1.26 0.12
N GLY A 38 -9.26 -0.52 0.13
CA GLY A 38 -10.20 -0.52 -1.00
C GLY A 38 -9.58 -0.02 -2.32
N ILE A 39 -8.69 0.96 -2.26
CA ILE A 39 -7.94 1.44 -3.42
C ILE A 39 -7.00 0.35 -3.95
N GLY A 40 -6.30 -0.37 -3.07
CA GLY A 40 -5.46 -1.51 -3.44
C GLY A 40 -6.24 -2.60 -4.18
N ASP A 41 -7.41 -2.98 -3.68
CA ASP A 41 -8.29 -3.98 -4.30
C ASP A 41 -8.71 -3.56 -5.73
N ILE A 42 -9.02 -2.26 -5.91
CA ILE A 42 -9.41 -1.72 -7.22
C ILE A 42 -8.25 -1.81 -8.20
N TYR A 43 -7.03 -1.48 -7.78
CA TYR A 43 -5.85 -1.56 -8.65
C TYR A 43 -5.47 -3.01 -8.96
N GLN A 44 -5.57 -3.92 -7.98
CA GLN A 44 -5.33 -5.34 -8.19
C GLN A 44 -6.31 -5.91 -9.24
N LYS A 45 -7.60 -5.57 -9.14
CA LYS A 45 -8.63 -5.95 -10.14
C LYS A 45 -8.37 -5.36 -11.53
N LYS A 46 -7.72 -4.20 -11.61
CA LYS A 46 -7.30 -3.57 -12.88
C LYS A 46 -6.00 -4.14 -13.43
N GLY A 47 -5.31 -5.02 -12.70
CA GLY A 47 -4.01 -5.59 -13.09
C GLY A 47 -2.83 -4.65 -12.82
N ASP A 48 -3.04 -3.51 -12.18
CA ASP A 48 -1.99 -2.55 -11.85
C ASP A 48 -1.37 -2.93 -10.49
N MET A 49 -0.49 -3.95 -10.54
CA MET A 49 0.07 -4.58 -9.35
C MET A 49 0.99 -3.65 -8.55
N GLU A 50 1.72 -2.75 -9.22
CA GLU A 50 2.56 -1.74 -8.55
C GLU A 50 1.70 -0.83 -7.66
N LYS A 51 0.63 -0.25 -8.21
CA LYS A 51 -0.24 0.64 -7.43
C LYS A 51 -1.05 -0.09 -6.36
N ALA A 52 -1.41 -1.35 -6.60
CA ALA A 52 -2.06 -2.18 -5.60
C ALA A 52 -1.14 -2.42 -4.40
N LEU A 53 0.13 -2.77 -4.67
CA LEU A 53 1.15 -3.01 -3.66
C LEU A 53 1.41 -1.76 -2.82
N ASP A 54 1.56 -0.60 -3.47
CA ASP A 54 1.79 0.67 -2.78
C ASP A 54 0.63 1.00 -1.82
N ALA A 55 -0.61 0.89 -2.30
CA ALA A 55 -1.79 1.19 -1.48
C ALA A 55 -1.90 0.25 -0.26
N TYR A 56 -1.64 -1.05 -0.44
CA TYR A 56 -1.64 -2.00 0.67
C TYR A 56 -0.50 -1.75 1.66
N LYS A 57 0.71 -1.42 1.20
CA LYS A 57 1.84 -1.09 2.10
C LYS A 57 1.56 0.16 2.94
N THR A 58 0.96 1.20 2.35
CA THR A 58 0.56 2.38 3.11
C THR A 58 -0.55 2.07 4.13
N ALA A 59 -1.57 1.31 3.73
CA ALA A 59 -2.63 0.86 4.65
C ALA A 59 -2.07 0.02 5.81
N HIS A 60 -1.12 -0.87 5.52
CA HIS A 60 -0.45 -1.70 6.51
C HIS A 60 0.28 -0.86 7.56
N GLY A 61 1.09 0.13 7.14
CA GLY A 61 1.78 1.03 8.06
C GLY A 61 0.82 1.81 8.97
N ILE A 62 -0.30 2.30 8.42
CA ILE A 62 -1.34 2.97 9.20
C ILE A 62 -1.95 2.04 10.26
N TYR A 63 -2.23 0.80 9.91
CA TYR A 63 -2.78 -0.18 10.85
C TYR A 63 -1.77 -0.59 11.94
N GLN A 64 -0.47 -0.57 11.66
CA GLN A 64 0.56 -0.83 12.67
C GLN A 64 0.66 0.26 13.74
N GLU A 65 0.50 1.52 13.33
CA GLU A 65 0.57 2.71 14.20
C GLU A 65 -0.76 3.03 14.92
N THR A 66 -1.82 2.26 14.64
CA THR A 66 -3.14 2.44 15.27
C THR A 66 -3.55 1.21 16.09
N ALA A 67 -4.71 1.29 16.74
CA ALA A 67 -5.30 0.15 17.47
C ALA A 67 -5.73 -1.01 16.54
N TYR A 68 -5.65 -0.87 15.22
CA TYR A 68 -6.13 -1.82 14.22
C TYR A 68 -5.06 -2.80 13.71
N ARG A 69 -4.07 -3.17 14.54
CA ARG A 69 -2.93 -4.01 14.14
C ARG A 69 -3.31 -5.35 13.49
N GLU A 70 -4.41 -5.96 13.93
CA GLU A 70 -4.98 -7.17 13.32
C GLU A 70 -5.27 -7.01 11.82
N ARG A 71 -5.58 -5.78 11.36
CA ARG A 71 -5.80 -5.49 9.94
C ARG A 71 -4.49 -5.38 9.15
N ALA A 72 -3.38 -5.08 9.81
CA ALA A 72 -2.06 -5.12 9.18
C ALA A 72 -1.71 -6.57 8.79
N GLU A 73 -1.94 -7.54 9.68
CA GLU A 73 -1.68 -8.96 9.40
C GLU A 73 -2.50 -9.49 8.21
N ILE A 74 -3.73 -9.01 8.04
CA ILE A 74 -4.58 -9.36 6.90
C ILE A 74 -3.96 -8.85 5.58
N LEU A 75 -3.42 -7.62 5.59
CA LEU A 75 -2.77 -7.03 4.42
C LEU A 75 -1.44 -7.69 4.08
N GLU A 76 -0.73 -8.25 5.05
CA GLU A 76 0.55 -8.93 4.84
C GLU A 76 0.42 -10.06 3.80
N LYS A 77 -0.67 -10.84 3.86
CA LYS A 77 -0.95 -11.89 2.87
C LYS A 77 -1.18 -11.33 1.46
N GLY A 78 -1.89 -10.21 1.34
CA GLY A 78 -2.17 -9.56 0.06
C GLY A 78 -0.91 -8.93 -0.56
N ILE A 79 -0.06 -8.34 0.28
CA ILE A 79 1.25 -7.77 -0.09
C ILE A 79 2.15 -8.89 -0.61
N SER A 80 2.34 -9.97 0.15
CA SER A 80 3.20 -11.10 -0.24
C SER A 80 2.74 -11.74 -1.56
N ALA A 81 1.43 -11.94 -1.74
CA ALA A 81 0.90 -12.51 -2.97
C ALA A 81 1.16 -11.64 -4.22
N ILE A 82 1.11 -10.31 -4.07
CA ILE A 82 1.42 -9.39 -5.17
C ILE A 82 2.93 -9.39 -5.46
N GLU A 83 3.77 -9.38 -4.43
CA GLU A 83 5.23 -9.43 -4.58
C GLU A 83 5.68 -10.72 -5.28
N GLU A 84 5.11 -11.87 -4.89
CA GLU A 84 5.36 -13.15 -5.55
C GLU A 84 4.91 -13.13 -7.03
N ALA A 85 3.72 -12.59 -7.31
CA ALA A 85 3.21 -12.48 -8.68
C ALA A 85 4.09 -11.58 -9.56
N MET A 86 4.60 -10.47 -9.00
CA MET A 86 5.51 -9.57 -9.70
C MET A 86 6.88 -10.21 -9.98
N LEU A 87 7.41 -11.00 -9.04
CA LEU A 87 8.65 -11.76 -9.22
C LEU A 87 8.49 -12.87 -10.27
N ALA A 88 7.37 -13.59 -10.26
CA ALA A 88 7.08 -14.65 -11.22
C ALA A 88 6.85 -14.13 -12.66
N GLY A 89 6.39 -12.87 -12.80
CA GLY A 89 6.17 -12.20 -14.08
C GLY A 89 7.38 -11.48 -14.67
N ALA A 90 8.48 -11.34 -13.92
CA ALA A 90 9.68 -10.67 -14.41
C ALA A 90 10.42 -11.54 -15.46
N PRO A 91 10.70 -11.04 -16.67
CA PRO A 91 11.53 -11.78 -17.61
C PRO A 91 12.93 -11.99 -17.01
N LYS A 92 13.41 -13.24 -17.08
CA LYS A 92 14.76 -13.63 -16.64
C LYS A 92 15.86 -12.81 -17.31
#